data_AF-A0AA92LQ04-F1
#
_entry.id   AF-A0AA92LQ04-F1
#
_cell.length_a   1.000
_cell.length_b   1.000
_cell.length_c   1.000
_cell.angle_alpha   90.00
_cell.angle_beta   90.00
_cell.angle_gamma   90.00
#
_symmetry.space_group_name_H-M   'P 1'
#
loop_
_entity.id
_entity.type
_entity.pdbx_description
1 polymer ?
#
loop_
_entity_poly.entity_id
_entity_poly.type
_entity_poly.pdbx_seq_one_letter_code
_entity_poly.pdbx_strand_id
1 'polypeptide(L)'
;MKAMFLRWLVTGILGLGVIFTVSSEDIAKPEPKAATLTQEEIETILDTKFSEGKYSRRGADGCLRCHDDTSDKPATGIFDNIHGKSANLHGPMNDKQCEACHGPANNHARNPRKGQVREPMITFGPNSPVPAEKQNSVCLSCHQDAKRSTWHSSEHAFEGLSCASCHQLHQKDDPMMVAEMQADKCTDCHSRTKSDIHKRSRHPIIDGVMTCSSCHNPHQALNEASLNWSTVNNACYECHAEKRGPFLWEHEPVTEDCTSCHTPHGSVNKALLNKRLPMLCQECHRAPHANVAIPENDLRVRGGSCLNCHNQVHGSNHPRGQTLSY
;
A
#
# COMPACT_ATOMS: atom_id res chain seq x y z
N MET A 1 22.62 -68.09 -12.86
CA MET A 1 21.64 -68.77 -11.99
C MET A 1 20.33 -68.00 -12.06
N LYS A 2 19.26 -68.70 -12.47
CA LYS A 2 17.82 -68.37 -12.45
C LYS A 2 17.30 -67.17 -13.27
N ALA A 3 16.79 -67.54 -14.44
CA ALA A 3 15.67 -66.91 -15.14
C ALA A 3 14.32 -67.22 -14.47
N MET A 4 13.29 -66.39 -14.75
CA MET A 4 11.85 -66.75 -14.91
C MET A 4 11.06 -65.43 -15.12
N PHE A 5 10.69 -65.05 -16.34
CA PHE A 5 9.47 -65.42 -17.10
C PHE A 5 8.13 -65.06 -16.43
N LEU A 6 7.42 -64.11 -17.04
CA LEU A 6 5.97 -64.23 -17.21
C LEU A 6 5.55 -63.72 -18.60
N ARG A 7 4.62 -64.44 -19.20
CA ARG A 7 4.34 -64.58 -20.63
C ARG A 7 3.19 -63.67 -21.11
N TRP A 8 3.38 -63.15 -22.34
CA TRP A 8 2.47 -63.12 -23.49
C TRP A 8 1.10 -62.42 -23.40
N LEU A 9 0.90 -61.44 -24.30
CA LEU A 9 -0.06 -61.57 -25.41
C LEU A 9 0.24 -60.53 -26.51
N VAL A 10 0.70 -61.02 -27.66
CA VAL A 10 0.71 -60.30 -28.93
C VAL A 10 -0.65 -60.53 -29.59
N THR A 11 -1.37 -59.45 -29.87
CA THR A 11 -2.34 -59.42 -30.99
C THR A 11 -1.99 -58.22 -31.85
N GLY A 12 -1.40 -58.51 -33.00
CA GLY A 12 -1.12 -57.53 -34.03
C GLY A 12 -2.39 -57.21 -34.81
N ILE A 13 -2.58 -55.93 -35.12
CA ILE A 13 -3.43 -55.49 -36.21
C ILE A 13 -2.53 -54.71 -37.18
N LEU A 14 -2.44 -55.24 -38.39
CA LEU A 14 -1.82 -54.64 -39.56
C LEU A 14 -2.47 -53.28 -39.86
N GLY A 15 -1.67 -52.23 -39.93
CA GLY A 15 -2.05 -50.92 -40.48
C GLY A 15 -0.97 -50.48 -41.47
N LEU A 16 -1.36 -50.37 -42.75
CA LEU A 16 -0.50 -50.06 -43.89
C LEU A 16 0.34 -48.79 -43.68
N GLY A 17 1.63 -48.90 -44.00
CA GLY A 17 2.51 -47.75 -44.14
C GLY A 17 2.13 -46.92 -45.37
N VAL A 18 1.90 -45.62 -45.13
CA VAL A 18 1.96 -44.58 -46.16
C VAL A 18 3.13 -43.68 -45.76
N ILE A 19 4.23 -43.80 -46.49
CA ILE A 19 5.38 -42.91 -46.36
C ILE A 19 5.00 -41.62 -47.09
N PHE A 20 4.61 -40.58 -46.33
CA PHE A 20 4.51 -39.23 -46.87
C PHE A 20 5.90 -38.61 -46.92
N THR A 21 6.44 -38.47 -48.13
CA THR A 21 7.58 -37.60 -48.42
C THR A 21 7.11 -36.16 -48.38
N VAL A 22 7.40 -35.43 -47.30
CA VAL A 22 7.19 -33.98 -47.24
C VAL A 22 8.35 -33.31 -47.99
N SER A 23 8.03 -32.65 -49.11
CA SER A 23 8.97 -31.82 -49.88
C SER A 23 9.37 -30.61 -49.03
N SER A 24 10.65 -30.23 -49.09
CA SER A 24 11.30 -29.22 -48.24
C SER A 24 11.04 -27.77 -48.66
N GLU A 25 9.90 -27.49 -49.28
CA GLU A 25 9.56 -26.17 -49.79
C GLU A 25 8.34 -25.66 -49.02
N ASP A 26 8.50 -24.49 -48.39
CA ASP A 26 7.52 -23.77 -47.53
C ASP A 26 7.65 -23.93 -46.01
N ILE A 27 8.89 -24.00 -45.49
CA ILE A 27 9.15 -23.43 -44.15
C ILE A 27 9.08 -21.91 -44.31
N ALA A 28 7.90 -21.34 -44.03
CA ALA A 28 7.74 -19.90 -43.86
C ALA A 28 8.85 -19.39 -42.92
N LYS A 29 9.68 -18.46 -43.42
CA LYS A 29 10.69 -17.80 -42.60
C LYS A 29 9.98 -17.21 -41.39
N PRO A 30 10.44 -17.47 -40.15
CA PRO A 30 9.88 -16.79 -39.00
C PRO A 30 10.03 -15.29 -39.25
N GLU A 31 8.92 -14.55 -39.17
CA GLU A 31 8.95 -13.10 -39.18
C GLU A 31 9.97 -12.64 -38.12
N PRO A 32 10.83 -11.65 -38.40
CA PRO A 32 11.76 -11.16 -37.41
C PRO A 32 10.96 -10.65 -36.22
N LYS A 33 11.08 -11.33 -35.07
CA LYS A 33 10.56 -10.82 -33.79
C LYS A 33 11.05 -9.39 -33.65
N ALA A 34 10.11 -8.46 -33.45
CA ALA A 34 10.43 -7.06 -33.21
C ALA A 34 11.52 -6.99 -32.12
N ALA A 35 12.59 -6.24 -32.40
CA ALA A 35 13.70 -6.08 -31.47
C ALA A 35 13.18 -5.61 -30.12
N THR A 36 13.23 -6.45 -29.10
CA THR A 36 12.78 -6.09 -27.75
C THR A 36 14.02 -5.75 -26.95
N LEU A 37 14.14 -4.50 -26.51
CA LEU A 37 15.25 -4.07 -25.67
C LEU A 37 15.16 -4.75 -24.30
N THR A 38 16.30 -5.20 -23.79
CA THR A 38 16.45 -5.64 -22.40
C THR A 38 16.32 -4.46 -21.44
N GLN A 39 16.01 -4.73 -20.18
CA GLN A 39 15.89 -3.68 -19.16
C GLN A 39 17.20 -2.89 -18.98
N GLU A 40 18.34 -3.58 -18.97
CA GLU A 40 19.67 -2.95 -18.85
C GLU A 40 19.98 -2.02 -20.03
N GLU A 41 19.61 -2.42 -21.25
CA GLU A 41 19.72 -1.55 -22.43
C GLU A 41 18.81 -0.33 -22.32
N ILE A 42 17.58 -0.50 -21.83
CA ILE A 42 16.65 0.63 -21.62
C ILE A 42 17.21 1.59 -20.59
N GLU A 43 17.71 1.09 -19.45
CA GLU A 43 18.33 1.91 -18.42
C GLU A 43 19.54 2.67 -18.94
N THR A 44 20.41 2.01 -19.70
CA THR A 44 21.58 2.65 -20.35
C THR A 44 21.15 3.77 -21.30
N ILE A 45 20.11 3.53 -22.11
CA ILE A 45 19.55 4.55 -23.01
C ILE A 45 19.01 5.73 -22.20
N LEU A 46 18.22 5.47 -21.16
CA LEU A 46 17.65 6.52 -20.32
C LEU A 46 18.74 7.33 -19.62
N ASP A 47 19.71 6.69 -18.99
CA ASP A 47 20.81 7.36 -18.28
C ASP A 47 21.64 8.23 -19.25
N THR A 48 21.86 7.74 -20.47
CA THR A 48 22.47 8.53 -21.54
C THR A 48 21.62 9.76 -21.87
N LYS A 49 20.31 9.62 -22.07
CA LYS A 49 19.42 10.75 -22.38
C LYS A 49 19.42 11.80 -21.27
N PHE A 50 19.36 11.36 -20.01
CA PHE A 50 19.40 12.27 -18.86
C PHE A 50 20.74 13.00 -18.76
N SER A 51 21.87 12.33 -18.99
CA SER A 51 23.20 12.97 -18.99
C SER A 51 23.39 13.98 -20.13
N GLU A 52 22.81 13.72 -21.31
CA GLU A 52 22.85 14.67 -22.43
C GLU A 52 21.93 15.88 -22.23
N GLY A 53 20.86 15.76 -21.43
CA GLY A 53 19.96 16.86 -21.07
C GLY A 53 19.25 17.53 -22.26
N LYS A 54 18.99 16.79 -23.34
CA LYS A 54 18.38 17.34 -24.58
C LYS A 54 16.84 17.43 -24.48
N TYR A 55 16.37 18.37 -23.67
CA TYR A 55 14.93 18.65 -23.48
C TYR A 55 14.26 19.31 -24.70
N SER A 56 12.97 19.07 -24.88
CA SER A 56 12.12 19.61 -25.93
C SER A 56 11.93 21.13 -25.80
N ARG A 57 12.25 21.87 -26.87
CA ARG A 57 11.98 23.32 -26.96
C ARG A 57 10.49 23.65 -27.13
N ARG A 58 9.66 22.67 -27.48
CA ARG A 58 8.21 22.83 -27.68
C ARG A 58 7.40 22.51 -26.43
N GLY A 59 8.05 22.02 -25.37
CA GLY A 59 7.36 21.56 -24.16
C GLY A 59 6.32 20.47 -24.45
N ALA A 60 5.24 20.49 -23.68
CA ALA A 60 4.14 19.54 -23.65
C ALA A 60 3.32 19.55 -24.95
N ASP A 61 3.26 20.67 -25.68
CA ASP A 61 2.51 20.76 -26.94
C ASP A 61 2.99 19.72 -27.97
N GLY A 62 4.28 19.38 -27.96
CA GLY A 62 4.83 18.32 -28.81
C GLY A 62 4.35 16.91 -28.41
N CYS A 63 4.19 16.69 -27.11
CA CYS A 63 3.79 15.41 -26.52
C CYS A 63 2.29 15.16 -26.73
N LEU A 64 1.47 16.18 -26.51
CA LEU A 64 0.01 16.08 -26.54
C LEU A 64 -0.56 15.82 -27.94
N ARG A 65 0.25 15.94 -29.01
CA ARG A 65 -0.16 15.51 -30.36
C ARG A 65 -0.34 14.00 -30.51
N CYS A 66 0.27 13.23 -29.60
CA CYS A 66 0.16 11.77 -29.56
C CYS A 66 -0.40 11.25 -28.21
N HIS A 67 -0.41 12.09 -27.17
CA HIS A 67 -0.85 11.77 -25.80
C HIS A 67 -2.08 12.59 -25.38
N ASP A 68 -2.95 12.90 -26.34
CA ASP A 68 -4.23 13.54 -26.07
C ASP A 68 -5.21 12.60 -25.32
N ASP A 69 -6.38 13.13 -24.99
CA ASP A 69 -7.46 12.43 -24.28
C ASP A 69 -8.06 11.24 -25.05
N THR A 70 -7.87 11.18 -26.37
CA THR A 70 -8.35 10.09 -27.23
C THR A 70 -7.29 9.02 -27.51
N SER A 71 -6.04 9.27 -27.14
CA SER A 71 -4.92 8.36 -27.37
C SER A 71 -4.97 7.11 -26.47
N ASP A 72 -4.26 6.05 -26.85
CA ASP A 72 -4.10 4.83 -26.03
C ASP A 72 -3.38 5.09 -24.69
N LYS A 73 -2.66 6.22 -24.59
CA LYS A 73 -1.86 6.61 -23.42
C LYS A 73 -2.10 8.10 -23.12
N PRO A 74 -3.29 8.47 -22.65
CA PRO A 74 -3.63 9.87 -22.42
C PRO A 74 -2.80 10.43 -21.26
N ALA A 75 -2.37 11.69 -21.41
CA ALA A 75 -1.67 12.43 -20.36
C ALA A 75 -2.44 13.67 -19.89
N THR A 76 -3.53 14.03 -20.57
CA THR A 76 -4.28 15.28 -20.35
C THR A 76 -4.85 15.42 -18.94
N GLY A 77 -5.20 14.31 -18.28
CA GLY A 77 -5.72 14.34 -16.91
C GLY A 77 -4.75 14.93 -15.88
N ILE A 78 -3.45 15.04 -16.19
CA ILE A 78 -2.48 15.71 -15.30
C ILE A 78 -2.82 17.19 -15.10
N PHE A 79 -3.42 17.84 -16.10
CA PHE A 79 -3.74 19.27 -16.07
C PHE A 79 -4.83 19.61 -15.05
N ASP A 80 -5.57 18.62 -14.58
CA ASP A 80 -6.62 18.79 -13.57
C ASP A 80 -6.11 18.72 -12.13
N ASN A 81 -4.83 18.37 -11.91
CA ASN A 81 -4.23 18.27 -10.58
C ASN A 81 -3.10 19.28 -10.33
N ILE A 82 -2.48 19.20 -9.15
CA ILE A 82 -1.47 20.18 -8.70
C ILE A 82 -0.20 20.18 -9.55
N HIS A 83 0.15 19.05 -10.17
CA HIS A 83 1.34 18.95 -11.02
C HIS A 83 1.10 19.59 -12.38
N GLY A 84 -0.13 19.56 -12.89
CA GLY A 84 -0.50 20.18 -14.16
C GLY A 84 -0.62 21.70 -14.17
N LYS A 85 -0.64 22.34 -13.00
CA LYS A 85 -0.81 23.80 -12.88
C LYS A 85 0.48 24.54 -13.17
N SER A 86 0.55 25.18 -14.34
CA SER A 86 1.68 26.05 -14.73
C SER A 86 1.92 27.25 -13.80
N ALA A 87 0.88 27.67 -13.07
CA ALA A 87 0.97 28.73 -12.06
C ALA A 87 1.81 28.34 -10.83
N ASN A 88 2.07 27.06 -10.61
CA ASN A 88 2.96 26.62 -9.54
C ASN A 88 4.42 26.85 -9.96
N LEU A 89 5.08 27.86 -9.37
CA LEU A 89 6.46 28.24 -9.69
C LEU A 89 7.47 27.11 -9.48
N HIS A 90 7.22 26.21 -8.54
CA HIS A 90 8.06 25.05 -8.27
C HIS A 90 7.45 23.75 -8.84
N GLY A 91 6.41 23.86 -9.68
CA GLY A 91 5.73 22.74 -10.28
C GLY A 91 6.43 22.26 -11.55
N PRO A 92 6.25 20.98 -11.93
CA PRO A 92 6.90 20.40 -13.10
C PRO A 92 6.53 21.15 -14.38
N MET A 93 5.28 21.66 -14.49
CA MET A 93 4.81 22.41 -15.65
C MET A 93 5.42 23.80 -15.82
N ASN A 94 6.08 24.34 -14.80
CA ASN A 94 6.82 25.61 -14.92
C ASN A 94 8.30 25.39 -15.31
N ASP A 95 8.86 24.20 -15.08
CA ASP A 95 10.23 23.85 -15.49
C ASP A 95 10.28 23.06 -16.82
N LYS A 96 10.33 21.72 -16.76
CA LYS A 96 10.45 20.84 -17.95
C LYS A 96 9.14 20.21 -18.41
N GLN A 97 8.02 20.59 -17.82
CA GLN A 97 6.69 20.06 -18.14
C GLN A 97 6.69 18.53 -18.07
N CYS A 98 6.21 17.84 -19.11
CA CYS A 98 6.19 16.37 -19.16
C CYS A 98 7.57 15.76 -18.93
N GLU A 99 8.63 16.42 -19.40
CA GLU A 99 10.01 15.94 -19.30
C GLU A 99 10.61 16.12 -17.90
N ALA A 100 9.93 16.82 -16.99
CA ALA A 100 10.33 16.89 -15.58
C ALA A 100 10.18 15.52 -14.91
N CYS A 101 9.17 14.74 -15.33
CA CYS A 101 8.94 13.40 -14.84
C CYS A 101 9.42 12.33 -15.82
N HIS A 102 9.18 12.53 -17.12
CA HIS A 102 9.46 11.52 -18.15
C HIS A 102 10.88 11.62 -18.75
N GLY A 103 11.65 12.63 -18.34
CA GLY A 103 12.97 12.91 -18.89
C GLY A 103 12.93 13.41 -20.35
N PRO A 104 14.10 13.67 -20.93
CA PRO A 104 14.21 14.18 -22.30
C PRO A 104 13.56 13.25 -23.34
N ALA A 105 12.72 13.79 -24.23
CA ALA A 105 12.04 13.00 -25.25
C ALA A 105 13.00 12.44 -26.31
N ASN A 106 14.00 13.22 -26.75
CA ASN A 106 14.95 12.84 -27.80
C ASN A 106 14.24 12.25 -29.06
N ASN A 107 14.58 11.05 -29.54
CA ASN A 107 13.89 10.44 -30.70
C ASN A 107 12.55 9.80 -30.34
N HIS A 108 12.09 9.83 -29.08
CA HIS A 108 10.76 9.33 -28.72
C HIS A 108 9.66 10.01 -29.53
N ALA A 109 9.79 11.30 -29.82
CA ALA A 109 8.82 12.05 -30.63
C ALA A 109 8.83 11.67 -32.12
N ARG A 110 9.82 10.90 -32.59
CA ARG A 110 9.96 10.49 -33.99
C ARG A 110 9.34 9.11 -34.19
N ASN A 111 8.71 8.90 -35.34
CA ASN A 111 8.22 7.56 -35.68
C ASN A 111 9.40 6.61 -35.90
N PRO A 112 9.40 5.42 -35.26
CA PRO A 112 10.46 4.45 -35.46
C PRO A 112 10.49 3.97 -36.91
N ARG A 113 11.69 3.66 -37.42
CA ARG A 113 11.83 3.02 -38.74
C ARG A 113 11.34 1.58 -38.67
N LYS A 114 11.07 0.97 -39.84
CA LYS A 114 10.65 -0.44 -39.93
C LYS A 114 11.64 -1.34 -39.17
N GLY A 115 11.14 -2.10 -38.19
CA GLY A 115 11.95 -3.00 -37.35
C GLY A 115 12.63 -2.35 -36.13
N GLN A 116 12.50 -1.03 -35.94
CA GLN A 116 12.97 -0.34 -34.73
C GLN A 116 11.83 -0.19 -33.72
N VAL A 117 12.19 -0.19 -32.43
CA VAL A 117 11.29 0.23 -31.35
C VAL A 117 11.40 1.73 -31.13
N ARG A 118 10.29 2.34 -30.68
CA ARG A 118 10.30 3.75 -30.26
C ARG A 118 11.24 3.90 -29.05
N GLU A 119 12.05 4.95 -29.04
CA GLU A 119 13.00 5.20 -27.95
C GLU A 119 12.25 5.25 -26.61
N PRO A 120 12.69 4.48 -25.59
CA PRO A 120 12.00 4.40 -24.32
C PRO A 120 12.03 5.74 -23.59
N MET A 121 10.97 5.97 -22.81
CA MET A 121 10.90 7.02 -21.79
C MET A 121 10.60 6.34 -20.46
N ILE A 122 10.97 6.99 -19.36
CA ILE A 122 10.52 6.51 -18.05
C ILE A 122 9.00 6.63 -18.00
N THR A 123 8.35 5.57 -17.56
CA THR A 123 6.92 5.56 -17.25
C THR A 123 6.74 5.08 -15.82
N PHE A 124 5.54 5.23 -15.27
CA PHE A 124 5.30 4.94 -13.87
C PHE A 124 4.26 3.82 -13.73
N GLY A 125 4.45 2.98 -12.72
CA GLY A 125 3.60 1.83 -12.43
C GLY A 125 4.24 0.49 -12.79
N PRO A 126 3.47 -0.61 -12.71
CA PRO A 126 4.00 -1.97 -12.77
C PRO A 126 4.58 -2.35 -14.14
N ASN A 127 4.11 -1.71 -15.22
CA ASN A 127 4.57 -1.96 -16.59
C ASN A 127 5.68 -0.99 -17.02
N SER A 128 6.30 -0.29 -16.06
CA SER A 128 7.40 0.62 -16.36
C SER A 128 8.61 -0.14 -16.91
N PRO A 129 9.34 0.44 -17.87
CA PRO A 129 10.57 -0.16 -18.37
C PRO A 129 11.75 -0.04 -17.39
N VAL A 130 11.57 0.58 -16.22
CA VAL A 130 12.61 0.75 -15.19
C VAL A 130 12.13 0.27 -13.81
N PRO A 131 13.07 -0.13 -12.92
CA PRO A 131 12.76 -0.53 -11.55
C PRO A 131 12.01 0.53 -10.76
N ALA A 132 11.27 0.11 -9.74
CA ALA A 132 10.58 1.01 -8.82
C ALA A 132 11.51 2.06 -8.19
N GLU A 133 12.75 1.70 -7.86
CA GLU A 133 13.73 2.63 -7.31
C GLU A 133 14.01 3.82 -8.27
N LYS A 134 14.21 3.53 -9.56
CA LYS A 134 14.44 4.55 -10.60
C LYS A 134 13.16 5.34 -10.91
N GLN A 135 11.97 4.75 -10.74
CA GLN A 135 10.71 5.50 -10.79
C GLN A 135 10.59 6.47 -9.60
N ASN A 136 10.90 6.00 -8.40
CA ASN A 136 10.78 6.75 -7.15
C ASN A 136 11.77 7.91 -7.09
N SER A 137 12.97 7.74 -7.63
CA SER A 137 14.00 8.80 -7.64
C SER A 137 13.55 10.07 -8.36
N VAL A 138 12.70 9.94 -9.39
CA VAL A 138 12.09 11.10 -10.07
C VAL A 138 11.24 11.91 -9.09
N CYS A 139 10.33 11.24 -8.36
CA CYS A 139 9.47 11.89 -7.38
C CYS A 139 10.29 12.48 -6.22
N LEU A 140 11.27 11.72 -5.72
CA LEU A 140 12.13 12.10 -4.60
C LEU A 140 13.17 13.16 -4.97
N SER A 141 13.35 13.50 -6.25
CA SER A 141 14.15 14.66 -6.64
C SER A 141 13.50 15.98 -6.22
N CYS A 142 12.17 16.00 -6.02
CA CYS A 142 11.41 17.17 -5.57
C CYS A 142 10.73 16.95 -4.20
N HIS A 143 10.21 15.75 -3.92
CA HIS A 143 9.47 15.43 -2.70
C HIS A 143 10.38 14.90 -1.57
N GLN A 144 11.23 15.78 -1.04
CA GLN A 144 12.21 15.46 0.02
C GLN A 144 11.79 15.94 1.42
N ASP A 145 10.51 16.22 1.63
CA ASP A 145 10.04 16.70 2.92
C ASP A 145 10.13 15.64 4.03
N ALA A 146 9.94 16.10 5.26
CA ALA A 146 10.06 15.27 6.46
C ALA A 146 9.16 14.03 6.47
N LYS A 147 8.05 14.02 5.72
CA LYS A 147 7.18 12.84 5.65
C LYS A 147 7.75 11.76 4.72
N ARG A 148 8.69 12.08 3.84
CA ARG A 148 9.30 11.13 2.87
C ARG A 148 10.78 10.87 3.14
N SER A 149 11.38 11.54 4.12
CA SER A 149 12.82 11.44 4.42
C SER A 149 13.28 10.01 4.77
N THR A 150 12.38 9.17 5.28
CA THR A 150 12.67 7.78 5.66
C THR A 150 12.15 6.75 4.65
N TRP A 151 11.74 7.19 3.46
CA TRP A 151 11.20 6.31 2.41
C TRP A 151 12.14 5.15 2.06
N HIS A 152 13.45 5.41 1.94
CA HIS A 152 14.44 4.40 1.58
C HIS A 152 14.58 3.27 2.62
N SER A 153 14.13 3.49 3.85
CA SER A 153 14.07 2.47 4.91
C SER A 153 12.65 1.97 5.17
N SER A 154 11.70 2.29 4.28
CA SER A 154 10.32 1.85 4.42
C SER A 154 10.14 0.41 3.96
N GLU A 155 9.23 -0.31 4.61
CA GLU A 155 8.81 -1.64 4.15
C GLU A 155 8.26 -1.57 2.71
N HIS A 156 7.52 -0.51 2.37
CA HIS A 156 7.03 -0.31 1.01
C HIS A 156 8.16 -0.19 -0.02
N ALA A 157 9.27 0.48 0.31
CA ALA A 157 10.42 0.56 -0.58
C ALA A 157 11.14 -0.79 -0.69
N PHE A 158 11.26 -1.53 0.42
CA PHE A 158 11.87 -2.87 0.41
C PHE A 158 11.05 -3.91 -0.37
N GLU A 159 9.72 -3.78 -0.36
CA GLU A 159 8.81 -4.56 -1.19
C GLU A 159 8.74 -4.09 -2.66
N GLY A 160 9.62 -3.17 -3.06
CA GLY A 160 9.75 -2.71 -4.44
C GLY A 160 8.54 -1.92 -4.94
N LEU A 161 7.78 -1.27 -4.05
CA LEU A 161 6.65 -0.43 -4.46
C LEU A 161 7.14 0.89 -5.05
N SER A 162 6.49 1.30 -6.13
CA SER A 162 6.68 2.62 -6.72
C SER A 162 5.70 3.63 -6.10
N CYS A 163 6.01 4.93 -6.12
CA CYS A 163 5.06 5.98 -5.74
C CYS A 163 3.75 5.83 -6.53
N ALA A 164 3.87 5.48 -7.82
CA ALA A 164 2.75 5.29 -8.73
C ALA A 164 1.95 4.00 -8.50
N SER A 165 2.42 3.11 -7.62
CA SER A 165 1.62 1.99 -7.14
C SER A 165 0.45 2.48 -6.30
N CYS A 166 0.58 3.65 -5.65
CA CYS A 166 -0.43 4.27 -4.80
C CYS A 166 -1.01 5.56 -5.40
N HIS A 167 -0.14 6.46 -5.83
CA HIS A 167 -0.50 7.78 -6.37
C HIS A 167 -0.81 7.71 -7.87
N GLN A 168 -1.83 8.44 -8.32
CA GLN A 168 -2.19 8.53 -9.74
C GLN A 168 -2.20 9.99 -10.21
N LEU A 169 -1.35 10.30 -11.19
CA LEU A 169 -1.07 11.68 -11.62
C LEU A 169 -1.71 12.06 -12.96
N HIS A 170 -2.17 11.12 -13.78
CA HIS A 170 -2.84 11.43 -15.07
C HIS A 170 -4.35 11.50 -14.92
N GLN A 171 -4.81 12.07 -13.82
CA GLN A 171 -6.22 12.28 -13.51
C GLN A 171 -6.36 13.42 -12.51
N LYS A 172 -7.60 13.88 -12.35
CA LYS A 172 -7.96 14.96 -11.46
C LYS A 172 -7.67 14.66 -9.99
N ASP A 173 -8.17 13.52 -9.50
CA ASP A 173 -8.14 13.17 -8.09
C ASP A 173 -7.18 12.01 -7.83
N ASP A 174 -6.22 12.23 -6.91
CA ASP A 174 -5.30 11.19 -6.46
C ASP A 174 -6.01 10.29 -5.42
N PRO A 175 -6.10 8.95 -5.63
CA PRO A 175 -6.77 8.05 -4.70
C PRO A 175 -6.23 8.12 -3.28
N MET A 176 -4.94 8.45 -3.11
CA MET A 176 -4.34 8.58 -1.77
C MET A 176 -4.76 9.86 -1.03
N MET A 177 -5.34 10.83 -1.74
CA MET A 177 -5.79 12.12 -1.20
C MET A 177 -7.30 12.17 -0.96
N VAL A 178 -8.04 11.14 -1.38
CA VAL A 178 -9.49 11.01 -1.17
C VAL A 178 -9.73 9.95 -0.09
N ALA A 179 -10.40 10.33 1.00
CA ALA A 179 -10.56 9.47 2.18
C ALA A 179 -11.18 8.10 1.85
N GLU A 180 -12.26 8.09 1.06
CA GLU A 180 -12.97 6.88 0.65
C GLU A 180 -12.09 5.96 -0.21
N MET A 181 -11.30 6.54 -1.12
CA MET A 181 -10.45 5.77 -2.04
C MET A 181 -9.16 5.27 -1.36
N GLN A 182 -8.67 5.98 -0.34
CA GLN A 182 -7.44 5.63 0.37
C GLN A 182 -7.57 4.27 1.07
N ALA A 183 -8.71 4.01 1.71
CA ALA A 183 -8.95 2.76 2.43
C ALA A 183 -8.89 1.55 1.47
N ASP A 184 -9.53 1.65 0.31
CA ASP A 184 -9.47 0.61 -0.72
C ASP A 184 -8.03 0.41 -1.18
N LYS A 185 -7.31 1.50 -1.45
CA LYS A 185 -5.94 1.42 -1.96
C LYS A 185 -4.98 0.72 -1.02
N CYS A 186 -5.08 0.97 0.29
CA CYS A 186 -4.29 0.27 1.29
C CYS A 186 -4.72 -1.21 1.41
N THR A 187 -6.03 -1.47 1.37
CA THR A 187 -6.57 -2.82 1.63
C THR A 187 -6.50 -3.77 0.44
N ASP A 188 -6.09 -3.29 -0.74
CA ASP A 188 -5.68 -4.13 -1.88
C ASP A 188 -4.56 -5.11 -1.49
N CYS A 189 -3.60 -4.64 -0.67
CA CYS A 189 -2.51 -5.47 -0.16
C CYS A 189 -2.72 -5.85 1.32
N HIS A 190 -3.17 -4.92 2.16
CA HIS A 190 -3.36 -5.14 3.59
C HIS A 190 -4.68 -5.86 3.92
N SER A 191 -4.83 -7.08 3.41
CA SER A 191 -6.05 -7.91 3.51
C SER A 191 -6.47 -8.23 4.95
N ARG A 192 -5.52 -8.41 5.87
CA ARG A 192 -5.83 -8.59 7.30
C ARG A 192 -6.52 -7.36 7.87
N THR A 193 -5.95 -6.17 7.62
CA THR A 193 -6.54 -4.90 8.06
C THR A 193 -7.90 -4.68 7.40
N LYS A 194 -8.07 -5.08 6.14
CA LYS A 194 -9.38 -5.08 5.46
C LYS A 194 -10.43 -5.83 6.27
N SER A 195 -10.10 -7.03 6.74
CA SER A 195 -10.99 -7.82 7.59
C SER A 195 -11.24 -7.14 8.93
N ASP A 196 -10.20 -6.61 9.58
CA ASP A 196 -10.30 -5.96 10.89
C ASP A 196 -11.23 -4.74 10.87
N ILE A 197 -11.09 -3.85 9.88
CA ILE A 197 -11.97 -2.69 9.71
C ILE A 197 -13.38 -3.08 9.23
N HIS A 198 -13.68 -4.37 9.00
CA HIS A 198 -15.04 -4.86 8.76
C HIS A 198 -15.65 -5.53 9.99
N LYS A 199 -14.92 -5.60 11.12
CA LYS A 199 -15.44 -6.14 12.37
C LYS A 199 -16.44 -5.18 13.04
N ARG A 200 -17.20 -5.75 13.98
CA ARG A 200 -18.29 -5.08 14.71
C ARG A 200 -17.87 -3.78 15.39
N SER A 201 -16.72 -3.77 16.06
CA SER A 201 -16.16 -2.57 16.67
C SER A 201 -14.91 -2.22 15.90
N ARG A 202 -14.79 -0.98 15.46
CA ARG A 202 -13.69 -0.48 14.63
C ARG A 202 -13.61 1.03 14.74
N HIS A 203 -12.48 1.57 14.31
CA HIS A 203 -12.39 2.97 13.92
C HIS A 203 -13.20 3.21 12.62
N PRO A 204 -13.89 4.36 12.46
CA PRO A 204 -14.78 4.63 11.32
C PRO A 204 -14.05 4.95 10.00
N ILE A 205 -13.13 4.06 9.59
CA ILE A 205 -12.35 4.18 8.36
C ILE A 205 -13.24 3.95 7.14
N ILE A 206 -14.00 2.85 7.12
CA ILE A 206 -14.86 2.54 5.96
C ILE A 206 -16.12 3.42 5.89
N ASP A 207 -16.40 4.15 6.96
CA ASP A 207 -17.49 5.13 7.01
C ASP A 207 -17.03 6.51 6.48
N GLY A 208 -15.77 6.64 6.03
CA GLY A 208 -15.21 7.85 5.44
C GLY A 208 -14.87 8.97 6.43
N VAL A 209 -15.04 8.73 7.74
CA VAL A 209 -14.81 9.74 8.80
C VAL A 209 -13.32 9.91 9.10
N MET A 210 -12.53 8.87 8.89
CA MET A 210 -11.08 8.88 9.09
C MET A 210 -10.38 8.01 8.06
N THR A 211 -9.07 8.15 7.98
CA THR A 211 -8.25 7.47 6.97
C THR A 211 -7.08 6.73 7.61
N CYS A 212 -6.48 5.79 6.88
CA CYS A 212 -5.27 5.09 7.31
C CYS A 212 -4.14 6.08 7.63
N SER A 213 -4.01 7.12 6.79
CA SER A 213 -2.99 8.16 6.92
C SER A 213 -3.19 9.09 8.13
N SER A 214 -4.36 9.02 8.78
CA SER A 214 -4.61 9.73 10.02
C SER A 214 -3.76 9.14 11.16
N CYS A 215 -3.48 7.83 11.12
CA CYS A 215 -2.62 7.15 12.10
C CYS A 215 -1.20 6.88 11.56
N HIS A 216 -1.10 6.42 10.32
CA HIS A 216 0.15 5.94 9.72
C HIS A 216 0.75 6.94 8.73
N ASN A 217 2.08 6.94 8.62
CA ASN A 217 2.77 7.50 7.47
C ASN A 217 3.05 6.36 6.46
N PRO A 218 2.42 6.33 5.28
CA PRO A 218 2.69 5.30 4.27
C PRO A 218 4.11 5.37 3.69
N HIS A 219 4.87 6.43 3.97
CA HIS A 219 6.25 6.60 3.50
C HIS A 219 7.31 6.27 4.57
N GLN A 220 6.92 5.55 5.63
CA GLN A 220 7.69 5.28 6.84
C GLN A 220 7.72 6.44 7.84
N ALA A 221 7.64 6.09 9.12
CA ALA A 221 8.02 6.91 10.25
C ALA A 221 9.09 6.21 11.08
N LEU A 222 9.69 6.91 12.05
CA LEU A 222 10.82 6.38 12.83
C LEU A 222 10.45 5.23 13.80
N ASN A 223 9.16 4.91 13.95
CA ASN A 223 8.69 3.80 14.77
C ASN A 223 8.35 2.57 13.92
N GLU A 224 8.32 1.42 14.57
CA GLU A 224 8.10 0.10 13.95
C GLU A 224 6.75 -0.04 13.20
N ALA A 225 5.71 0.62 13.69
CA ALA A 225 4.37 0.56 13.09
C ALA A 225 4.11 1.69 12.07
N SER A 226 5.14 2.48 11.74
CA SER A 226 5.05 3.65 10.88
C SER A 226 3.92 4.64 11.27
N LEU A 227 3.74 4.88 12.56
CA LEU A 227 2.78 5.85 13.08
C LEU A 227 3.29 7.28 12.89
N ASN A 228 2.40 8.25 12.72
CA ASN A 228 2.79 9.67 12.63
C ASN A 228 3.38 10.23 13.95
N TRP A 229 3.29 9.49 15.06
CA TRP A 229 3.81 9.85 16.38
C TRP A 229 4.90 8.88 16.82
N SER A 230 5.67 9.27 17.84
CA SER A 230 6.77 8.46 18.37
C SER A 230 6.33 7.19 19.09
N THR A 231 5.12 7.18 19.67
CA THR A 231 4.58 6.05 20.44
C THR A 231 3.12 5.82 20.11
N VAL A 232 2.65 4.59 20.36
CA VAL A 232 1.25 4.20 20.22
C VAL A 232 0.33 5.09 21.06
N ASN A 233 0.67 5.30 22.33
CA ASN A 233 -0.16 6.12 23.23
C ASN A 233 -0.31 7.56 22.74
N ASN A 234 0.77 8.17 22.23
CA ASN A 234 0.70 9.52 21.67
C ASN A 234 -0.20 9.58 20.44
N ALA A 235 -0.20 8.55 19.59
CA ALA A 235 -1.13 8.46 18.47
C ALA A 235 -2.59 8.37 18.93
N CYS A 236 -2.87 7.64 20.02
CA CYS A 236 -4.20 7.57 20.60
C CYS A 236 -4.63 8.92 21.20
N TYR A 237 -3.74 9.61 21.92
CA TYR A 237 -4.03 10.87 22.62
C TYR A 237 -4.31 12.05 21.69
N GLU A 238 -3.95 11.98 20.41
CA GLU A 238 -4.32 13.00 19.44
C GLU A 238 -5.86 13.19 19.39
N CYS A 239 -6.60 12.08 19.46
CA CYS A 239 -8.07 12.11 19.45
C CYS A 239 -8.66 11.82 20.83
N HIS A 240 -8.04 10.93 21.60
CA HIS A 240 -8.48 10.51 22.94
C HIS A 240 -7.74 11.28 24.04
N ALA A 241 -7.71 12.61 23.92
CA ALA A 241 -6.98 13.48 24.84
C ALA A 241 -7.50 13.34 26.29
N GLU A 242 -8.76 12.96 26.49
CA GLU A 242 -9.35 12.72 27.80
C GLU A 242 -8.78 11.48 28.52
N LYS A 243 -8.02 10.64 27.82
CA LYS A 243 -7.32 9.47 28.38
C LYS A 243 -5.88 9.77 28.71
N ARG A 244 -5.38 10.97 28.39
CA ARG A 244 -4.01 11.36 28.66
C ARG A 244 -3.85 11.77 30.13
N GLY A 245 -2.97 11.07 30.82
CA GLY A 245 -2.55 11.41 32.19
C GLY A 245 -1.69 12.68 32.29
N PRO A 246 -1.13 12.97 33.48
CA PRO A 246 -1.15 12.10 34.65
C PRO A 246 -2.49 12.09 35.38
N PHE A 247 -2.99 10.92 35.72
CA PHE A 247 -4.08 10.79 36.69
C PHE A 247 -3.52 10.61 38.11
N LEU A 248 -4.31 10.91 39.15
CA LEU A 248 -3.93 10.64 40.53
C LEU A 248 -3.77 9.13 40.78
N TRP A 249 -4.67 8.33 40.20
CA TRP A 249 -4.65 6.87 40.21
C TRP A 249 -4.65 6.37 38.78
N GLU A 250 -3.48 6.00 38.27
CA GLU A 250 -3.33 5.48 36.93
C GLU A 250 -3.59 3.97 36.89
N HIS A 251 -4.11 3.50 35.76
CA HIS A 251 -4.14 2.07 35.47
C HIS A 251 -2.89 1.73 34.65
N GLU A 252 -1.94 0.99 35.24
CA GLU A 252 -0.60 0.76 34.66
C GLU A 252 -0.61 0.35 33.16
N PRO A 253 -1.35 -0.68 32.71
CA PRO A 253 -1.47 -0.98 31.29
C PRO A 253 -1.83 0.19 30.35
N VAL A 254 -2.58 1.18 30.83
CA VAL A 254 -3.04 2.32 30.03
C VAL A 254 -1.93 3.35 29.85
N THR A 255 -1.06 3.52 30.85
CA THR A 255 0.06 4.46 30.76
C THR A 255 1.18 3.90 29.88
N GLU A 256 1.37 2.57 29.87
CA GLU A 256 2.36 1.88 29.06
C GLU A 256 1.96 1.76 27.58
N ASP A 257 0.87 1.04 27.28
CA ASP A 257 0.47 0.73 25.91
C ASP A 257 -1.03 0.43 25.79
N CYS A 258 -1.76 1.32 25.12
CA CYS A 258 -3.19 1.19 24.83
C CYS A 258 -3.54 -0.14 24.13
N THR A 259 -2.61 -0.71 23.35
CA THR A 259 -2.84 -1.92 22.58
C THR A 259 -2.79 -3.20 23.40
N SER A 260 -2.33 -3.12 24.65
CA SER A 260 -2.44 -4.21 25.64
C SER A 260 -3.90 -4.67 25.80
N CYS A 261 -4.84 -3.72 25.71
CA CYS A 261 -6.28 -3.98 25.84
C CYS A 261 -7.05 -3.80 24.53
N HIS A 262 -6.58 -2.92 23.62
CA HIS A 262 -7.29 -2.55 22.41
C HIS A 262 -6.61 -3.04 21.12
N THR A 263 -7.43 -3.41 20.13
CA THR A 263 -7.02 -3.59 18.74
C THR A 263 -7.32 -2.30 17.97
N PRO A 264 -6.33 -1.56 17.45
CA PRO A 264 -6.60 -0.26 16.83
C PRO A 264 -7.38 -0.38 15.50
N HIS A 265 -7.31 -1.51 14.80
CA HIS A 265 -8.00 -1.67 13.51
C HIS A 265 -9.43 -2.20 13.65
N GLY A 266 -9.68 -3.12 14.58
CA GLY A 266 -11.01 -3.66 14.78
C GLY A 266 -11.07 -4.95 15.61
N SER A 267 -12.18 -5.09 16.33
CA SER A 267 -12.49 -6.25 17.18
C SER A 267 -13.93 -6.71 17.02
N VAL A 268 -14.12 -8.01 17.25
CA VAL A 268 -15.47 -8.59 17.44
C VAL A 268 -16.07 -8.18 18.80
N ASN A 269 -15.22 -7.79 19.76
CA ASN A 269 -15.62 -7.29 21.07
C ASN A 269 -15.91 -5.79 21.00
N LYS A 270 -16.80 -5.31 21.87
CA LYS A 270 -17.13 -3.87 21.98
C LYS A 270 -15.88 -3.06 22.35
N ALA A 271 -15.83 -1.80 21.93
CA ALA A 271 -14.76 -0.85 22.25
C ALA A 271 -13.37 -1.37 21.87
N LEU A 272 -13.27 -2.05 20.72
CA LEU A 272 -12.00 -2.51 20.16
C LEU A 272 -11.23 -3.51 21.05
N LEU A 273 -11.85 -4.10 22.08
CA LEU A 273 -11.10 -4.89 23.06
C LEU A 273 -10.51 -6.19 22.49
N ASN A 274 -9.29 -6.53 22.90
CA ASN A 274 -8.62 -7.81 22.58
C ASN A 274 -9.44 -9.01 23.07
N LYS A 275 -10.06 -8.88 24.25
CA LYS A 275 -10.93 -9.89 24.86
C LYS A 275 -12.19 -9.28 25.45
N ARG A 276 -13.26 -10.06 25.52
CA ARG A 276 -14.48 -9.67 26.23
C ARG A 276 -14.28 -9.72 27.74
N LEU A 277 -15.04 -8.90 28.46
CA LEU A 277 -15.13 -8.99 29.91
C LEU A 277 -15.87 -10.26 30.36
N PRO A 278 -15.54 -10.82 31.54
CA PRO A 278 -14.49 -10.39 32.49
C PRO A 278 -13.07 -10.84 32.13
N MET A 279 -12.91 -11.65 31.07
CA MET A 279 -11.66 -12.35 30.78
C MET A 279 -10.46 -11.41 30.61
N LEU A 280 -10.65 -10.25 29.99
CA LEU A 280 -9.60 -9.23 29.84
C LEU A 280 -8.98 -8.82 31.19
N CYS A 281 -9.81 -8.55 32.20
CA CYS A 281 -9.31 -8.17 33.52
C CYS A 281 -8.62 -9.35 34.21
N GLN A 282 -9.12 -10.56 34.00
CA GLN A 282 -8.62 -11.77 34.65
C GLN A 282 -7.27 -12.24 34.12
N GLU A 283 -6.77 -11.69 33.01
CA GLU A 283 -5.42 -11.96 32.53
C GLU A 283 -4.36 -11.42 33.49
N CYS A 284 -4.63 -10.28 34.12
CA CYS A 284 -3.75 -9.65 35.09
C CYS A 284 -4.27 -9.79 36.53
N HIS A 285 -5.58 -9.67 36.74
CA HIS A 285 -6.19 -9.65 38.06
C HIS A 285 -6.76 -11.01 38.45
N ARG A 286 -6.04 -11.74 39.30
CA ARG A 286 -6.52 -12.96 39.97
C ARG A 286 -7.28 -12.60 41.24
N ALA A 287 -8.37 -11.83 41.10
CA ALA A 287 -9.09 -11.26 42.25
C ALA A 287 -9.94 -12.33 42.98
N PRO A 288 -9.73 -12.55 44.29
CA PRO A 288 -10.51 -13.52 45.07
C PRO A 288 -11.97 -13.09 45.31
N HIS A 289 -12.31 -11.82 45.13
CA HIS A 289 -13.68 -11.28 45.28
C HIS A 289 -14.49 -11.33 43.97
N ALA A 290 -13.97 -11.93 42.90
CA ALA A 290 -14.82 -12.41 41.81
C ALA A 290 -15.72 -13.59 42.26
N ASN A 291 -15.48 -14.14 43.47
CA ASN A 291 -16.23 -15.21 44.10
C ASN A 291 -17.44 -14.73 44.93
N VAL A 292 -17.97 -13.53 44.69
CA VAL A 292 -19.33 -13.25 45.20
C VAL A 292 -20.26 -14.15 44.38
N ALA A 293 -20.97 -15.07 45.03
CA ALA A 293 -21.93 -15.95 44.37
C ALA A 293 -22.85 -15.09 43.51
N ILE A 294 -22.75 -15.21 42.19
CA ILE A 294 -23.57 -14.46 41.24
C ILE A 294 -24.99 -15.00 41.42
N PRO A 295 -25.92 -14.23 42.02
CA PRO A 295 -27.30 -14.68 42.10
C PRO A 295 -27.82 -14.84 40.67
N GLU A 296 -28.56 -15.92 40.39
CA GLU A 296 -29.02 -16.30 39.04
C GLU A 296 -29.80 -15.17 38.32
N ASN A 297 -30.27 -14.17 39.07
CA ASN A 297 -31.03 -13.01 38.62
C ASN A 297 -30.33 -11.64 38.78
N ASP A 298 -29.03 -11.56 39.13
CA ASP A 298 -28.36 -10.27 39.30
C ASP A 298 -27.80 -9.73 37.97
N LEU A 299 -28.50 -8.73 37.42
CA LEU A 299 -28.10 -7.97 36.24
C LEU A 299 -26.79 -7.19 36.46
N ARG A 300 -26.31 -7.01 37.70
CA ARG A 300 -25.04 -6.31 38.02
C ARG A 300 -23.78 -7.06 37.57
N VAL A 301 -23.89 -8.29 37.09
CA VAL A 301 -22.77 -9.01 36.44
C VAL A 301 -23.02 -9.22 34.93
N ARG A 302 -24.23 -8.88 34.44
CA ARG A 302 -24.59 -8.94 33.02
C ARG A 302 -24.44 -7.55 32.37
N GLY A 303 -23.92 -7.51 31.15
CA GLY A 303 -23.78 -6.28 30.34
C GLY A 303 -22.54 -5.42 30.63
N GLY A 304 -22.15 -5.22 31.90
CA GLY A 304 -20.99 -4.41 32.30
C GLY A 304 -19.85 -5.16 33.01
N SER A 305 -20.12 -6.36 33.54
CA SER A 305 -19.11 -7.19 34.24
C SER A 305 -18.35 -6.38 35.31
N CYS A 306 -17.02 -6.40 35.30
CA CYS A 306 -16.17 -5.67 36.25
C CYS A 306 -16.44 -4.15 36.23
N LEU A 307 -16.83 -3.60 35.08
CA LEU A 307 -17.03 -2.17 34.89
C LEU A 307 -18.25 -1.62 35.63
N ASN A 308 -19.15 -2.49 36.12
CA ASN A 308 -20.28 -2.04 36.94
C ASN A 308 -19.82 -1.45 38.29
N CYS A 309 -18.64 -1.83 38.78
CA CYS A 309 -18.03 -1.30 39.99
C CYS A 309 -16.68 -0.61 39.75
N HIS A 310 -15.98 -0.97 38.66
CA HIS A 310 -14.68 -0.42 38.28
C HIS A 310 -14.81 0.31 36.94
N ASN A 311 -15.49 1.45 36.93
CA ASN A 311 -15.83 2.17 35.69
C ASN A 311 -14.71 3.12 35.19
N GLN A 312 -13.72 3.45 36.02
CA GLN A 312 -12.60 4.35 35.67
C GLN A 312 -11.35 3.57 35.23
N VAL A 313 -11.51 2.58 34.35
CA VAL A 313 -10.40 1.69 33.92
C VAL A 313 -9.25 2.38 33.20
N HIS A 314 -9.41 3.65 32.80
CA HIS A 314 -8.36 4.45 32.17
C HIS A 314 -7.61 5.38 33.15
N GLY A 315 -7.93 5.31 34.43
CA GLY A 315 -7.38 6.15 35.48
C GLY A 315 -8.43 7.06 36.13
N SER A 316 -8.15 7.50 37.35
CA SER A 316 -9.04 8.34 38.17
C SER A 316 -8.29 9.46 38.87
N ASN A 317 -8.89 10.64 38.91
CA ASN A 317 -8.43 11.78 39.73
C ASN A 317 -9.15 11.90 41.08
N HIS A 318 -10.04 10.96 41.40
CA HIS A 318 -10.77 10.99 42.66
C HIS A 318 -9.86 10.56 43.83
N PRO A 319 -9.86 11.20 45.01
CA PRO A 319 -8.99 10.81 46.13
C PRO A 319 -9.17 9.35 46.59
N ARG A 320 -10.34 8.76 46.35
CA ARG A 320 -10.66 7.33 46.62
C ARG A 320 -10.66 6.46 45.35
N GLY A 321 -9.97 6.89 44.30
CA GLY A 321 -9.93 6.23 42.99
C GLY A 321 -8.93 5.07 42.87
N GLN A 322 -8.27 4.65 43.96
CA GLN A 322 -7.25 3.59 43.95
C GLN A 322 -7.73 2.28 43.31
N THR A 323 -9.01 1.95 43.45
CA THR A 323 -9.62 0.76 42.84
C THR A 323 -10.30 1.06 41.51
N LEU A 324 -10.16 2.25 40.95
CA LEU A 324 -10.76 2.67 39.68
C LEU A 324 -12.31 2.62 39.69
N SER A 325 -12.91 2.88 40.84
CA SER A 325 -14.37 2.81 41.06
C SER A 325 -15.08 4.17 41.03
N TYR A 326 -14.34 5.28 41.07
CA TYR A 326 -14.86 6.66 41.13
C TYR A 326 -13.98 7.58 40.32
#